data_AF-A0A930JJT4-F1
#
_entry.id   AF-A0A930JJT4-F1
#
_cell.length_a   1.000
_cell.length_b   1.000
_cell.length_c   1.000
_cell.angle_alpha   90.00
_cell.angle_beta   90.00
_cell.angle_gamma   90.00
#
_symmetry.space_group_name_H-M   'P 1'
#
loop_
_entity.id
_entity.type
_entity.pdbx_description
1 polymer ?
#
loop_
_entity_poly.entity_id
_entity_poly.type
_entity_poly.pdbx_seq_one_letter_code
_entity_poly.pdbx_strand_id
1 'polypeptide(L)'
;METKIKKAILDIVKGRIDRANYGMCSKYFVSTSSLDICESNNIHLTKKLEYKDTITMNGVVIGEIRYRYAAHKRNGMYKMLAPIISYID
;
A
#
# COMPACT_ATOMS: atom_id res chain seq x y z
N MET A 1 -4.30 -7.25 15.31
CA MET A 1 -3.56 -6.05 14.85
C MET A 1 -4.38 -4.78 15.05
N GLU A 2 -3.78 -3.74 15.62
CA GLU A 2 -4.47 -2.47 15.93
C GLU A 2 -5.04 -1.77 14.69
N THR A 3 -6.22 -1.19 14.83
CA THR A 3 -6.92 -0.42 13.78
C THR A 3 -6.09 0.76 13.26
N LYS A 4 -5.30 1.40 14.13
CA LYS A 4 -4.39 2.49 13.75
C LYS A 4 -3.33 2.02 12.75
N ILE A 5 -2.71 0.88 13.02
CA ILE A 5 -1.66 0.32 12.16
C ILE A 5 -2.25 -0.09 10.80
N LYS A 6 -3.42 -0.74 10.80
CA LYS A 6 -4.09 -1.11 9.54
C LYS A 6 -4.38 0.12 8.66
N LYS A 7 -4.83 1.23 9.27
CA LYS A 7 -5.07 2.50 8.57
C LYS A 7 -3.78 3.12 8.05
N ALA A 8 -2.71 3.11 8.84
CA ALA A 8 -1.41 3.64 8.45
C ALA A 8 -0.83 2.89 7.22
N ILE A 9 -0.89 1.55 7.24
CA ILE A 9 -0.47 0.73 6.09
C ILE A 9 -1.31 1.08 4.85
N LEU A 10 -2.63 1.16 4.99
CA LEU A 10 -3.52 1.48 3.88
C LEU A 10 -3.21 2.87 3.28
N ASP A 11 -2.90 3.85 4.12
CA ASP A 11 -2.53 5.21 3.69
C ASP A 11 -1.27 5.21 2.82
N ILE A 12 -0.21 4.54 3.27
CA ILE A 12 1.05 4.39 2.52
C ILE A 12 0.79 3.69 1.17
N VAL A 13 0.01 2.61 1.18
CA VAL A 13 -0.27 1.84 -0.05
C VAL A 13 -1.11 2.66 -1.03
N LYS A 14 -2.05 3.48 -0.57
CA LYS A 14 -2.80 4.40 -1.43
C LYS A 14 -1.90 5.44 -2.09
N GLY A 15 -0.96 6.02 -1.34
CA GLY A 15 0.02 6.95 -1.91
C GLY A 15 0.91 6.30 -2.97
N ARG A 16 1.35 5.07 -2.72
CA ARG A 16 2.09 4.24 -3.69
C ARG A 16 1.30 4.00 -4.98
N ILE A 17 0.02 3.64 -4.86
CA ILE A 17 -0.88 3.42 -6.00
C ILE A 17 -1.13 4.71 -6.78
N ASP A 18 -1.38 5.83 -6.09
CA ASP A 18 -1.62 7.11 -6.74
C ASP A 18 -0.39 7.58 -7.52
N ARG A 19 0.80 7.45 -6.92
CA ARG A 19 2.09 7.76 -7.58
C ARG A 19 2.35 6.88 -8.80
N ALA A 20 1.96 5.61 -8.75
CA ALA A 20 2.09 4.69 -9.87
C ALA A 20 1.08 4.99 -10.99
N ASN A 21 -0.15 5.39 -10.64
CA ASN A 21 -1.20 5.73 -11.60
C ASN A 21 -0.99 7.07 -12.30
N TYR A 22 -0.43 8.06 -11.61
CA TYR A 22 -0.40 9.45 -12.10
C TYR A 22 1.00 10.03 -12.23
N GLY A 23 2.05 9.30 -11.83
CA GLY A 23 3.40 9.80 -11.97
C GLY A 23 3.61 11.09 -11.15
N MET A 24 4.17 12.11 -11.79
CA MET A 24 4.32 13.45 -11.19
C MET A 24 2.99 14.17 -10.94
N CYS A 25 1.89 13.73 -11.57
CA CYS A 25 0.55 14.28 -11.37
C CYS A 25 -0.20 13.64 -10.18
N SER A 26 0.49 12.85 -9.35
CA SER A 26 -0.06 12.30 -8.11
C SER A 26 -0.53 13.43 -7.19
N LYS A 27 -1.70 13.26 -6.60
CA LYS A 27 -2.31 14.23 -5.67
C LYS A 27 -2.47 13.67 -4.26
N TYR A 28 -2.16 12.38 -4.08
CA TYR A 28 -2.24 11.75 -2.77
C TYR A 28 -1.01 12.10 -1.93
N PHE A 29 -1.25 12.62 -0.74
CA PHE A 29 -0.22 12.85 0.26
C PHE A 29 -0.34 11.78 1.35
N VAL A 30 0.72 10.99 1.51
CA VAL A 30 0.84 10.05 2.62
C VAL A 30 1.01 10.87 3.90
N SER A 31 0.23 10.56 4.93
CA SER A 31 0.29 11.24 6.21
C SER A 31 1.62 10.93 6.90
N THR A 32 2.28 11.97 7.41
CA THR A 32 3.48 11.82 8.24
C THR A 32 3.21 10.92 9.44
N SER A 33 2.07 11.09 10.11
CA SER A 33 1.66 10.22 11.21
C SER A 33 1.54 8.74 10.83
N SER A 34 1.17 8.43 9.58
CA SER A 34 1.10 7.04 9.12
C SER A 34 2.50 6.46 8.88
N LEU A 35 3.45 7.29 8.42
CA LEU A 35 4.86 6.92 8.33
C LEU A 35 5.43 6.64 9.72
N ASP A 36 5.22 7.55 10.67
CA ASP A 36 5.72 7.43 12.05
C ASP A 36 5.17 6.18 12.75
N ILE A 37 3.88 5.87 12.57
CA ILE A 37 3.25 4.65 13.11
C ILE A 37 3.92 3.41 12.51
N CYS A 38 4.17 3.39 11.20
CA CYS A 38 4.80 2.22 10.58
C CYS A 38 6.24 2.04 11.03
N GLU A 39 7.01 3.12 11.12
CA GLU A 39 8.39 3.11 11.59
C GLU A 39 8.49 2.67 13.06
N SER A 40 7.67 3.24 13.93
CA SER A 40 7.65 2.92 15.38
C SER A 40 7.26 1.45 15.65
N ASN A 41 6.51 0.83 14.73
CA ASN A 41 6.13 -0.59 14.83
C ASN A 41 7.03 -1.51 14.00
N ASN A 42 8.14 -1.01 13.45
CA ASN A 42 9.06 -1.75 12.55
C ASN A 42 8.34 -2.45 11.39
N ILE A 43 7.36 -1.77 10.80
CA ILE A 43 6.56 -2.29 9.70
C ILE A 43 7.26 -2.00 8.39
N HIS A 44 7.49 -3.07 7.64
CA HIS A 44 8.09 -3.00 6.31
C HIS A 44 7.13 -3.59 5.28
N LEU A 45 7.04 -2.90 4.16
CA LEU A 45 6.31 -3.36 2.98
C LEU A 45 7.35 -3.71 1.91
N THR A 46 7.15 -4.83 1.22
CA THR A 46 7.91 -5.09 0.00
C THR A 46 7.71 -3.94 -1.00
N LYS A 47 8.71 -3.64 -1.84
CA LYS A 47 8.69 -2.45 -2.71
C LYS A 47 8.20 -2.72 -4.14
N LYS A 48 7.74 -3.94 -4.44
CA LYS A 48 7.37 -4.32 -5.81
C LYS A 48 5.87 -4.08 -6.00
N LEU A 49 5.51 -2.89 -6.49
CA LEU A 49 4.17 -2.54 -7.00
C LEU A 49 3.84 -3.33 -8.28
N GLU A 50 3.88 -4.65 -8.18
CA GLU A 50 3.54 -5.59 -9.23
C GLU A 50 2.25 -6.30 -8.80
N TYR A 51 2.34 -7.58 -8.42
CA TYR A 51 1.18 -8.39 -8.10
C TYR A 51 0.80 -8.35 -6.61
N LYS A 52 1.81 -8.43 -5.74
CA LYS A 52 1.61 -8.51 -4.30
C LYS A 52 2.78 -7.91 -3.54
N ASP A 53 2.50 -7.36 -2.37
CA ASP A 53 3.50 -7.00 -1.36
C ASP A 53 3.27 -7.79 -0.08
N THR A 54 4.37 -8.10 0.62
CA THR A 54 4.32 -8.71 1.94
C THR A 54 4.44 -7.61 3.00
N ILE A 55 3.64 -7.73 4.06
CA ILE A 55 3.70 -6.87 5.24
C ILE A 55 4.48 -7.63 6.31
N THR A 56 5.59 -7.08 6.76
CA THR A 56 6.37 -7.63 7.87
C THR A 56 6.41 -6.66 9.03
N MET A 57 6.29 -7.15 10.26
CA MET A 57 6.41 -6.37 11.50
C MET A 57 7.48 -7.05 12.37
N ASN A 58 8.50 -6.29 12.78
CA ASN A 58 9.66 -6.84 13.50
C ASN A 58 10.30 -8.07 12.79
N GLY A 59 10.33 -8.05 11.45
CA GLY A 59 10.86 -9.16 10.64
C GLY A 59 9.93 -10.36 10.44
N VAL A 60 8.76 -10.41 11.10
CA VAL A 60 7.77 -11.48 10.95
C VAL A 60 6.71 -11.08 9.93
N VAL A 61 6.33 -11.98 9.03
CA VAL A 61 5.24 -11.75 8.08
C VAL A 61 3.91 -11.72 8.83
N ILE A 62 3.17 -10.61 8.69
CA ILE A 62 1.88 -10.39 9.36
C ILE A 62 0.72 -10.20 8.37
N GLY A 63 1.01 -10.18 7.07
CA GLY A 63 -0.02 -10.03 6.07
C GLY A 63 0.53 -9.84 4.67
N GLU A 64 -0.39 -9.70 3.73
CA GLU A 64 -0.12 -9.46 2.32
C GLU A 64 -1.06 -8.40 1.75
N ILE A 65 -0.57 -7.70 0.74
CA ILE A 65 -1.30 -6.71 -0.05
C ILE A 65 -1.40 -7.27 -1.45
N ARG A 66 -2.61 -7.41 -1.98
CA ARG A 66 -2.88 -7.78 -3.36
C ARG A 66 -3.37 -6.56 -4.13
N TYR A 67 -2.74 -6.30 -5.26
CA TYR A 67 -3.12 -5.19 -6.14
C TYR A 67 -4.20 -5.63 -7.13
N ARG A 68 -5.07 -4.68 -7.49
CA ARG A 68 -6.11 -4.87 -8.49
C ARG A 68 -5.95 -3.83 -9.57
N TYR A 69 -6.37 -4.20 -10.77
CA TYR A 69 -6.30 -3.33 -11.95
C TYR A 69 -7.70 -3.15 -12.53
N ALA A 70 -7.95 -2.01 -13.15
CA ALA A 70 -9.17 -1.75 -13.90
C ALA A 70 -9.32 -2.76 -15.05
N ALA A 71 -10.57 -3.13 -15.36
CA ALA A 71 -10.86 -4.07 -16.45
C ALA A 71 -10.53 -3.49 -17.85
N HIS A 72 -10.62 -2.17 -17.99
CA HIS A 72 -10.38 -1.46 -19.26
C HIS A 72 -9.20 -0.51 -19.16
N LYS A 73 -8.45 -0.40 -20.26
CA LYS A 73 -7.37 0.57 -20.40
C LYS A 73 -7.92 1.96 -20.65
N ARG A 74 -7.23 2.96 -20.10
CA ARG A 74 -7.40 4.37 -20.48
C ARG A 74 -6.03 4.94 -20.80
N ASN A 75 -5.88 5.60 -21.95
CA ASN A 75 -4.60 6.13 -22.42
C ASN A 75 -3.48 5.06 -22.43
N GLY A 76 -3.80 3.84 -22.87
CA GLY A 76 -2.83 2.74 -22.98
C GLY A 76 -2.49 2.01 -21.67
N MET A 77 -2.98 2.46 -20.52
CA MET A 77 -2.62 1.89 -19.21
C MET A 77 -3.85 1.36 -18.45
N TYR A 78 -3.66 0.27 -17.69
CA TYR A 78 -4.61 -0.16 -16.67
C TYR A 78 -4.34 0.57 -15.36
N LYS A 79 -5.35 1.25 -14.81
CA LYS A 79 -5.19 1.89 -13.50
C LYS A 79 -5.20 0.86 -12.38
N MET A 80 -4.26 0.99 -11.45
CA MET A 80 -4.33 0.31 -10.16
C MET A 80 -5.50 0.84 -9.34
N LEU A 81 -6.27 -0.07 -8.77
CA LEU A 81 -7.43 0.19 -7.93
C LEU A 81 -7.07 0.07 -6.45
N ALA A 82 -8.06 0.29 -5.57
CA ALA A 82 -7.89 0.08 -4.13
C ALA A 82 -7.37 -1.35 -3.84
N PRO A 83 -6.31 -1.47 -3.02
CA PRO A 83 -5.67 -2.75 -2.73
C PRO A 83 -6.56 -3.61 -1.84
N ILE A 84 -6.32 -4.92 -1.84
CA ILE A 84 -6.88 -5.84 -0.86
C ILE A 84 -5.76 -6.18 0.12
N ILE A 85 -5.98 -5.95 1.41
CA ILE A 85 -5.01 -6.27 2.46
C ILE A 85 -5.56 -7.43 3.28
N SER A 86 -4.78 -8.52 3.34
CA SER A 86 -5.10 -9.71 4.13
C SER A 86 -4.08 -9.81 5.26
N TYR A 87 -4.55 -9.85 6.50
CA TYR A 87 -3.69 -10.02 7.66
C TYR A 87 -3.72 -11.49 8.09
N ILE A 88 -2.59 -12.00 8.55
CA ILE A 88 -2.51 -13.30 9.21
C ILE A 88 -3.04 -13.10 10.62
N ASP A 89 -3.95 -13.97 11.05
CA ASP A 89 -4.51 -13.97 12.41
C ASP A 89 -3.51 -14.51 13.44
#